data_AF-A0A232FMI0-F1
#
_entry.id   AF-A0A232FMI0-F1
#
_cell.length_a   1.000
_cell.length_b   1.000
_cell.length_c   1.000
_cell.angle_alpha   90.00
_cell.angle_beta   90.00
_cell.angle_gamma   90.00
#
_symmetry.space_group_name_H-M   'P 1'
#
loop_
_entity.id
_entity.type
_entity.pdbx_description
1 polymer ?
#
loop_
_entity_poly.entity_id
_entity_poly.type
_entity_poly.pdbx_seq_one_letter_code
_entity_poly.pdbx_strand_id
1 'polypeptide(L)'
;VILFYCRGESFSGGESGIAVPDTMCSQKSVGISVDLNSYEPHLLAGTMAHMIGHNIGMSHDDGRTECRCHDWHGCIMAQSIVGLENVQPYKFSECSKSDYIGAFKDGKDVCLLNKPNEVILLIN
;
A
#
# COMPACT_ATOMS: atom_id res chain seq x y z
N VAL A 1 0.05 8.44 -11.42
CA VAL A 1 0.13 6.96 -11.49
C VAL A 1 1.45 6.55 -10.87
N ILE A 2 1.44 5.60 -9.94
CA ILE A 2 2.63 5.20 -9.18
C ILE A 2 3.53 4.33 -10.07
N LEU A 3 4.84 4.58 -10.06
CA LEU A 3 5.82 3.62 -10.57
C LEU A 3 6.16 2.62 -9.45
N PHE A 4 5.77 1.36 -9.64
CA PHE A 4 6.11 0.28 -8.72
C PHE A 4 7.20 -0.63 -9.26
N TYR A 5 8.19 -0.92 -8.43
CA TYR A 5 9.25 -1.86 -8.73
C TYR A 5 9.23 -3.05 -7.77
N CYS A 6 9.20 -4.25 -8.33
CA CYS A 6 9.30 -5.50 -7.56
C CYS A 6 10.68 -6.12 -7.78
N ARG A 7 11.33 -6.57 -6.70
CA ARG A 7 12.68 -7.17 -6.75
C ARG A 7 12.77 -8.41 -5.86
N GLY A 8 13.65 -9.36 -6.18
CA GLY A 8 13.90 -10.53 -5.34
C GLY A 8 14.98 -10.32 -4.26
N GLU A 9 15.72 -9.21 -4.30
CA GLU A 9 16.79 -8.92 -3.34
C GLU A 9 16.29 -8.09 -2.16
N SER A 10 16.61 -8.53 -0.94
CA SER A 10 16.26 -7.85 0.30
C SER A 10 17.01 -6.52 0.48
N PHE A 11 16.37 -5.57 1.16
CA PHE A 11 17.04 -4.36 1.62
C PHE A 11 17.99 -4.67 2.78
N SER A 12 19.08 -3.91 2.90
CA SER A 12 20.05 -4.07 3.98
C SER A 12 19.45 -3.83 5.37
N GLY A 13 18.37 -3.03 5.47
CA GLY A 13 17.64 -2.79 6.72
C GLY A 13 16.58 -3.85 7.03
N GLY A 14 16.39 -4.83 6.16
CA GLY A 14 15.41 -5.91 6.34
C GLY A 14 13.97 -5.51 6.01
N GLU A 15 13.74 -4.31 5.46
CA GLU A 15 12.42 -3.85 5.04
C GLU A 15 11.89 -4.74 3.91
N SER A 16 10.58 -4.97 3.89
CA SER A 16 9.91 -5.67 2.78
C SER A 16 9.54 -4.72 1.63
N GLY A 17 9.54 -3.41 1.87
CA GLY A 17 9.24 -2.41 0.87
C GLY A 17 9.49 -0.99 1.38
N ILE A 18 9.61 -0.04 0.44
CA ILE A 18 9.77 1.39 0.72
C ILE A 18 8.90 2.18 -0.25
N ALA A 19 8.22 3.21 0.23
CA ALA A 19 7.47 4.16 -0.58
C ALA A 19 7.76 5.59 -0.13
N VAL A 20 7.49 6.57 -0.99
CA VAL A 20 7.55 7.98 -0.62
C VAL A 20 6.13 8.44 -0.22
N PRO A 21 5.87 8.77 1.05
CA PRO A 21 4.52 9.13 1.50
C PRO A 21 3.99 10.40 0.83
N ASP A 22 2.67 10.52 0.68
CA ASP A 22 1.99 11.73 0.18
C ASP A 22 2.46 12.20 -1.22
N THR A 23 2.92 11.27 -2.06
CA THR A 23 3.47 11.60 -3.39
C THR A 23 2.60 11.17 -4.56
N MET A 24 1.42 10.62 -4.30
CA MET A 24 0.46 10.30 -5.36
C MET A 24 0.27 11.51 -6.29
N CYS A 25 0.15 11.22 -7.59
CA CYS A 25 0.05 12.21 -8.66
C CYS A 25 1.26 13.15 -8.86
N SER A 26 2.36 12.95 -8.14
CA SER A 26 3.61 13.68 -8.36
C SER A 26 4.65 12.85 -9.14
N GLN A 27 5.74 13.48 -9.58
CA GLN A 27 6.89 12.78 -10.17
C GLN A 27 7.63 11.87 -9.18
N LYS A 28 7.34 12.00 -7.87
CA LYS A 28 7.91 11.17 -6.80
C LYS A 28 7.01 10.02 -6.40
N SER A 29 5.91 9.81 -7.13
CA SER A 29 4.96 8.72 -6.89
C SER A 29 5.61 7.38 -7.24
N VAL A 30 6.36 6.82 -6.28
CA VAL A 30 7.13 5.58 -6.44
C VAL A 30 6.99 4.69 -5.20
N GLY A 31 7.07 3.38 -5.44
CA GLY A 31 7.16 2.37 -4.39
C GLY A 31 7.98 1.16 -4.84
N ILE A 32 8.66 0.53 -3.90
CA ILE A 32 9.47 -0.67 -4.13
C ILE A 32 9.01 -1.75 -3.16
N SER A 33 8.86 -2.98 -3.64
CA SER A 33 8.56 -4.14 -2.80
C SER A 33 9.51 -5.30 -3.12
N VAL A 34 9.83 -6.07 -2.09
CA VAL A 34 10.64 -7.28 -2.18
C VAL A 34 9.70 -8.48 -2.33
N ASP A 35 9.95 -9.33 -3.32
CA ASP A 35 9.31 -10.64 -3.42
C ASP A 35 9.93 -11.58 -2.39
N LEU A 36 9.27 -11.68 -1.23
CA LEU A 36 9.74 -12.49 -0.10
C LEU A 36 9.66 -13.99 -0.38
N ASN A 37 8.68 -14.40 -1.18
CA ASN A 37 8.46 -15.79 -1.56
C ASN A 37 7.58 -15.84 -2.82
N SER A 38 8.17 -16.24 -3.94
CA SER A 38 7.47 -16.32 -5.22
C SER A 38 6.33 -17.35 -5.26
N TYR A 39 6.25 -18.26 -4.28
CA TYR A 39 5.14 -19.20 -4.11
C TYR A 39 3.98 -18.62 -3.26
N GLU A 40 4.18 -17.47 -2.63
CA GLU A 40 3.21 -16.79 -1.76
C GLU A 40 2.96 -15.34 -2.23
N PRO A 41 2.40 -15.14 -3.45
CA PRO A 41 2.27 -13.81 -4.07
C PRO A 41 1.35 -12.85 -3.28
N HIS A 42 0.53 -13.38 -2.37
CA HIS A 42 -0.27 -12.57 -1.46
C HIS A 42 0.62 -11.71 -0.54
N LEU A 43 1.75 -12.24 -0.06
CA LEU A 43 2.72 -11.50 0.76
C LEU A 43 3.25 -10.25 0.04
N LEU A 44 3.62 -10.42 -1.23
CA LEU A 44 4.01 -9.32 -2.10
C LEU A 44 2.84 -8.35 -2.31
N ALA A 45 1.62 -8.85 -2.58
CA ALA A 45 0.46 -8.01 -2.81
C ALA A 45 0.10 -7.12 -1.61
N GLY A 46 0.14 -7.65 -0.38
CA GLY A 46 -0.11 -6.83 0.81
C GLY A 46 1.03 -5.84 1.09
N THR A 47 2.29 -6.20 0.81
CA THR A 47 3.41 -5.24 0.87
C THR A 47 3.21 -4.10 -0.13
N MET A 48 2.83 -4.43 -1.37
CA MET A 48 2.51 -3.43 -2.39
C MET A 48 1.33 -2.56 -1.96
N ALA A 49 0.27 -3.13 -1.40
CA ALA A 49 -0.89 -2.38 -0.90
C ALA A 49 -0.50 -1.41 0.22
N HIS A 50 0.38 -1.84 1.15
CA HIS A 50 0.93 -0.98 2.19
C HIS A 50 1.74 0.20 1.60
N MET A 51 2.61 -0.09 0.63
CA MET A 51 3.40 0.95 -0.05
C MET A 51 2.54 1.93 -0.85
N ILE A 52 1.52 1.43 -1.55
CA ILE A 52 0.51 2.27 -2.22
C ILE A 52 -0.20 3.15 -1.20
N GLY A 53 -0.55 2.59 -0.04
CA GLY A 53 -1.14 3.28 1.10
C GLY A 53 -0.35 4.53 1.49
N HIS A 54 0.96 4.39 1.68
CA HIS A 54 1.85 5.54 1.91
C HIS A 54 1.77 6.57 0.79
N ASN A 55 1.83 6.16 -0.48
CA ASN A 55 1.77 7.09 -1.60
C ASN A 55 0.46 7.91 -1.61
N ILE A 56 -0.68 7.30 -1.24
CA ILE A 56 -2.01 7.94 -1.14
C ILE A 56 -2.27 8.57 0.24
N GLY A 57 -1.22 8.81 1.02
CA GLY A 57 -1.27 9.61 2.25
C GLY A 57 -1.67 8.85 3.51
N MET A 58 -1.74 7.52 3.49
CA MET A 58 -1.99 6.72 4.70
C MET A 58 -0.73 6.64 5.57
N SER A 59 -0.87 6.89 6.87
CA SER A 59 0.20 6.64 7.84
C SER A 59 0.06 5.28 8.50
N HIS A 60 1.09 4.82 9.21
CA HIS A 60 0.99 3.60 10.02
C HIS A 60 -0.13 3.70 11.06
N ASP A 61 -0.73 2.56 11.40
CA ASP A 61 -1.76 2.45 12.43
C ASP A 61 -1.15 2.50 13.86
N ASP A 62 0.12 2.12 14.00
CA ASP A 62 0.83 1.98 15.27
C ASP A 62 0.93 3.30 16.05
N GLY A 63 0.69 3.24 17.37
CA GLY A 63 0.81 4.40 18.27
C GLY A 63 -0.34 5.41 18.19
N ARG A 64 -1.35 5.20 17.33
CA ARG A 64 -2.53 6.05 17.22
C ARG A 64 -3.63 5.59 18.17
N THR A 65 -3.85 6.32 19.25
CA THR A 65 -4.81 5.94 20.33
C THR A 65 -6.27 5.85 19.88
N GLU A 66 -6.63 6.64 18.88
CA GLU A 66 -7.95 6.69 18.26
C GLU A 66 -8.12 5.66 17.14
N CYS A 67 -7.05 4.95 16.78
CA CYS A 67 -7.04 4.11 15.62
C CYS A 67 -7.67 2.74 15.87
N ARG A 68 -8.65 2.37 15.04
CA ARG A 68 -9.37 1.11 15.14
C ARG A 68 -9.13 0.24 13.91
N CYS A 69 -8.50 -0.91 14.16
CA CYS A 69 -8.49 -2.04 13.25
C CYS A 69 -9.43 -3.12 13.81
N HIS A 70 -10.49 -3.44 13.06
CA HIS A 70 -11.50 -4.41 13.51
C HIS A 70 -11.10 -5.87 13.23
N ASP A 71 -10.09 -6.07 12.39
CA ASP A 71 -9.61 -7.40 12.03
C ASP A 71 -8.57 -7.88 13.04
N TRP A 72 -8.82 -9.06 13.61
CA TRP A 72 -7.98 -9.65 14.66
C TRP A 72 -6.55 -9.94 14.17
N HIS A 73 -6.37 -10.22 12.89
CA HIS A 73 -5.06 -10.44 12.27
C HIS A 73 -4.35 -9.13 11.88
N GLY A 74 -4.88 -7.97 12.26
CA GLY A 74 -4.30 -6.66 11.94
C GLY A 74 -4.74 -6.10 10.59
N CYS A 75 -4.30 -4.88 10.31
CA CYS A 75 -4.65 -4.08 9.15
C CYS A 75 -3.43 -3.79 8.28
N ILE A 76 -3.64 -3.49 7.00
CA ILE A 76 -2.59 -3.34 5.98
C ILE A 76 -1.52 -2.32 6.39
N MET A 77 -1.90 -1.23 7.07
CA MET A 77 -0.98 -0.15 7.47
C MET A 77 -0.33 -0.38 8.83
N ALA A 78 -0.42 -1.57 9.41
CA ALA A 78 0.45 -1.94 10.54
C ALA A 78 1.91 -1.96 10.08
N GLN A 79 2.85 -1.61 10.97
CA GLN A 79 4.28 -1.59 10.67
C GLN A 79 4.85 -2.97 10.30
N SER A 80 4.24 -4.05 10.79
CA SER A 80 4.56 -5.42 10.38
C SER A 80 3.67 -5.86 9.22
N ILE A 81 4.29 -6.34 8.13
CA ILE A 81 3.59 -6.88 6.95
C ILE A 81 2.84 -8.18 7.27
N VAL A 82 3.40 -8.99 8.16
CA VAL A 82 2.74 -10.19 8.67
C VAL A 82 2.01 -9.80 9.95
N GLY A 83 0.70 -10.05 9.95
CA GLY A 83 -0.18 -9.77 11.07
C GLY A 83 -0.03 -10.79 12.20
N LEU A 84 -1.04 -10.86 13.07
CA LEU A 84 -1.06 -11.85 14.14
C LEU A 84 -1.24 -13.27 13.58
N GLU A 85 -0.65 -14.25 14.27
CA GLU A 85 -0.74 -15.69 13.92
C GLU A 85 -0.26 -16.05 12.51
N ASN A 86 0.66 -15.26 11.94
CA ASN A 86 1.14 -15.42 10.56
C ASN A 86 0.06 -15.24 9.49
N VAL A 87 -1.02 -14.52 9.81
CA VAL A 87 -2.07 -14.18 8.85
C VAL A 87 -1.79 -12.80 8.28
N GLN A 88 -1.74 -12.70 6.96
CA GLN A 88 -1.54 -11.43 6.29
C GLN A 88 -2.79 -10.53 6.38
N PRO A 89 -2.65 -9.27 6.82
CA PRO A 89 -3.72 -8.28 6.73
C PRO A 89 -4.16 -8.02 5.30
N TYR A 90 -5.47 -7.97 5.07
CA TYR A 90 -6.06 -7.65 3.77
C TYR A 90 -7.13 -6.55 3.83
N LYS A 91 -7.29 -5.90 4.99
CA LYS A 91 -8.19 -4.75 5.17
C LYS A 91 -7.44 -3.54 5.74
N PHE A 92 -7.92 -2.35 5.39
CA PHE A 92 -7.47 -1.09 5.94
C PHE A 92 -8.22 -0.72 7.22
N SER A 93 -7.54 -0.08 8.17
CA SER A 93 -8.13 0.43 9.41
C SER A 93 -9.08 1.61 9.13
N GLU A 94 -9.81 2.05 10.16
CA GLU A 94 -10.61 3.29 10.07
C GLU A 94 -9.72 4.53 9.83
N CYS A 95 -8.46 4.46 10.26
CA CYS A 95 -7.47 5.53 10.28
C CYS A 95 -6.88 5.70 8.89
N SER A 96 -6.48 4.58 8.27
CA SER A 96 -6.05 4.58 6.87
C SER A 96 -7.14 5.13 5.94
N LYS A 97 -8.41 4.79 6.20
CA LYS A 97 -9.55 5.35 5.44
C LYS A 97 -9.70 6.85 5.66
N SER A 98 -9.56 7.32 6.90
CA SER A 98 -9.62 8.75 7.23
C SER A 98 -8.49 9.53 6.56
N ASP A 99 -7.26 9.00 6.60
CA ASP A 99 -6.08 9.60 6.00
C ASP A 99 -6.25 9.72 4.47
N TYR A 100 -6.69 8.64 3.81
CA TYR A 100 -6.99 8.64 2.38
C TYR A 100 -8.05 9.68 1.99
N ILE A 101 -9.15 9.76 2.74
CA ILE A 101 -10.20 10.77 2.50
C ILE A 101 -9.63 12.19 2.70
N GLY A 102 -8.73 12.38 3.66
CA GLY A 102 -8.02 13.65 3.89
C GLY A 102 -7.16 14.04 2.70
N ALA A 103 -6.26 13.15 2.27
CA ALA A 103 -5.38 13.38 1.12
C ALA A 103 -6.16 13.69 -0.17
N PHE A 104 -7.28 13.00 -0.38
CA PHE A 104 -8.17 13.26 -1.50
C PHE A 104 -8.83 14.65 -1.43
N LYS A 105 -9.31 15.06 -0.25
CA LYS A 105 -9.90 16.41 -0.04
C LYS A 105 -8.89 17.53 -0.24
N ASP A 106 -7.63 17.30 0.09
CA ASP A 106 -6.54 18.25 -0.13
C ASP A 106 -6.14 18.38 -1.62
N GLY A 107 -6.75 17.58 -2.51
CA GLY A 107 -6.51 17.61 -3.95
C GLY A 107 -5.21 16.92 -4.37
N LYS A 108 -4.57 16.16 -3.47
CA LYS A 108 -3.32 15.43 -3.76
C LYS A 108 -3.52 14.28 -4.76
N ASP A 109 -4.73 13.74 -4.80
CA ASP A 109 -5.06 12.50 -5.54
C ASP A 109 -5.90 12.72 -6.81
N VAL A 110 -5.96 13.95 -7.33
CA VAL A 110 -6.85 14.31 -8.46
C VAL A 110 -6.59 13.52 -9.75
N CYS A 111 -5.36 13.06 -9.97
CA CYS A 111 -5.02 12.20 -11.12
C CYS A 111 -5.56 10.76 -11.00
N LEU A 112 -6.24 10.41 -9.91
CA LEU A 112 -6.93 9.13 -9.76
C LEU A 112 -8.37 9.17 -10.30
N LEU A 113 -8.86 10.36 -10.67
CA LEU A 113 -10.24 10.54 -11.15
C LEU A 113 -10.45 10.16 -12.61
N ASN A 114 -9.36 9.99 -13.39
CA ASN A 114 -9.43 9.47 -14.74
C ASN A 114 -9.37 7.94 -14.75
N LYS A 115 -10.54 7.30 -14.78
CA LYS A 115 -10.63 5.85 -15.03
C LYS A 115 -9.95 5.52 -16.37
N PRO A 116 -9.01 4.55 -16.42
CA PRO A 116 -8.41 4.11 -17.68
C PRO A 116 -9.44 3.42 -18.58
N ASN A 117 -9.30 3.61 -19.90
CA ASN A 117 -10.13 2.91 -20.88
C ASN A 117 -9.80 1.41 -20.90
N GLU A 118 -10.81 0.57 -21.07
CA GLU A 118 -10.62 -0.84 -21.35
C GLU A 118 -10.19 -1.01 -22.81
N VAL A 119 -9.01 -1.60 -23.02
CA VAL A 119 -8.57 -2.01 -24.35
C VAL A 119 -9.00 -3.46 -24.53
N ILE A 120 -10.02 -3.71 -25.35
CA ILE A 120 -10.36 -5.07 -25.78
C ILE A 120 -9.28 -5.50 -26.77
N LEU A 121 -8.36 -6.35 -26.32
CA LEU A 121 -7.43 -7.04 -27.21
C LEU A 121 -8.24 -8.10 -27.98
N LEU A 122 -8.64 -7.78 -29.20
CA LEU A 122 -9.14 -8.78 -30.15
C LEU A 122 -7.93 -9.60 -30.61
N ILE A 123 -7.70 -10.73 -29.92
CA ILE A 123 -6.74 -11.74 -30.35
C ILE A 123 -7.47 -12.57 -31.43
N ASN A 124 -7.14 -12.33 -32.69
CA ASN A 124 -7.53 -13.17 -33.83
C ASN A 124 -6.53 -14.32 -33.99
#